data_AF-A0A4U3LMR5-F1
#
_entry.id   AF-A0A4U3LMR5-F1
#
_cell.length_a   1.000
_cell.length_b   1.000
_cell.length_c   1.000
_cell.angle_alpha   90.00
_cell.angle_beta   90.00
_cell.angle_gamma   90.00
#
_symmetry.space_group_name_H-M   'P 1'
#
loop_
_entity.id
_entity.type
_entity.pdbx_description
1 polymer ?
#
loop_
_entity_poly.entity_id
_entity_poly.type
_entity_poly.pdbx_seq_one_letter_code
_entity_poly.pdbx_strand_id
1 'polypeptide(L)'
;MTVVRDDADGLVAWLAPGTPLLKPVLADGRETRHAGPVGMFTEERVLKLDVWHGTGILKVSPPGKPWSVWYFWGEDGTFHGWYVNLEREHVRDWTSRRTSTVDHVLDLWIKPDRTIEWKDEDELEGAVTAGRFTAAESDRIIGNAHAAIRDIKSWTTPYSDDWHLWTPPPTWRVPAAPTTHQPTLIAEELHS
;
A
#
# COMPACT_ATOMS: atom_id res chain seq x y z
N MET A 1 -3.14 5.70 -10.53
CA MET A 1 -1.94 6.43 -10.10
C MET A 1 -1.28 7.07 -11.31
N THR A 2 -0.49 8.12 -11.11
CA THR A 2 0.32 8.76 -12.16
C THR A 2 1.77 8.33 -11.99
N VAL A 3 2.42 7.90 -13.06
CA VAL A 3 3.84 7.51 -13.03
C VAL A 3 4.70 8.78 -12.92
N VAL A 4 5.59 8.81 -11.92
CA VAL A 4 6.56 9.90 -11.67
C VAL A 4 7.91 9.53 -12.28
N ARG A 5 8.36 8.29 -12.05
CA ARG A 5 9.60 7.71 -12.60
C ARG A 5 9.37 6.21 -12.83
N ASP A 6 9.89 5.66 -13.90
CA ASP A 6 9.86 4.21 -14.17
C ASP A 6 11.12 3.84 -14.97
N ASP A 7 12.14 3.36 -14.28
CA ASP A 7 13.47 3.06 -14.83
C ASP A 7 14.13 1.88 -14.08
N ALA A 8 15.44 1.72 -14.27
CA ALA A 8 16.22 0.64 -13.67
C ALA A 8 16.27 0.69 -12.13
N ASP A 9 16.01 1.85 -11.52
CA ASP A 9 15.98 2.03 -10.06
C ASP A 9 14.59 1.77 -9.46
N GLY A 10 13.58 1.54 -10.32
CA GLY A 10 12.25 1.11 -9.94
C GLY A 10 11.11 2.04 -10.39
N LEU A 11 9.91 1.71 -9.93
CA LEU A 11 8.73 2.53 -10.16
C LEU A 11 8.55 3.53 -9.02
N VAL A 12 8.34 4.80 -9.37
CA VAL A 12 7.80 5.83 -8.49
C VAL A 12 6.47 6.30 -9.05
N ALA A 13 5.41 6.21 -8.25
CA ALA A 13 4.07 6.56 -8.65
C ALA A 13 3.35 7.40 -7.60
N TRP A 14 2.55 8.35 -8.08
CA TRP A 14 1.74 9.25 -7.26
C TRP A 14 0.29 8.79 -7.21
N LEU A 15 -0.27 8.68 -6.00
CA LEU A 15 -1.69 8.54 -5.74
C LEU A 15 -2.23 9.87 -5.20
N ALA A 16 -3.00 10.58 -6.02
CA ALA A 16 -3.55 11.87 -5.66
C ALA A 16 -4.74 11.73 -4.67
N PRO A 17 -4.98 12.73 -3.81
CA PRO A 17 -6.25 12.88 -3.08
C PRO A 17 -7.45 12.74 -4.01
N GLY A 18 -8.49 12.05 -3.56
CA GLY A 18 -9.72 11.88 -4.33
C GLY A 18 -9.61 10.90 -5.52
N THR A 19 -8.49 10.19 -5.69
CA THR A 19 -8.37 9.18 -6.75
C THR A 19 -9.40 8.06 -6.53
N PRO A 20 -10.29 7.78 -7.50
CA PRO A 20 -11.22 6.65 -7.38
C PRO A 20 -10.47 5.32 -7.22
N LEU A 21 -10.96 4.48 -6.32
CA LEU A 21 -10.39 3.16 -6.05
C LEU A 21 -11.48 2.14 -5.75
N LEU A 22 -11.13 0.86 -5.97
CA LEU A 22 -11.91 -0.26 -5.45
C LEU A 22 -11.18 -0.82 -4.24
N LYS A 23 -11.90 -1.05 -3.15
CA LYS A 23 -11.37 -1.71 -1.95
C LYS A 23 -12.29 -2.84 -1.47
N PRO A 24 -11.72 -3.90 -0.88
CA PRO A 24 -12.52 -4.90 -0.20
C PRO A 24 -13.09 -4.33 1.11
N VAL A 25 -14.38 -4.57 1.36
CA VAL A 25 -15.08 -4.28 2.61
C VAL A 25 -15.85 -5.53 3.05
N LEU A 26 -16.30 -5.57 4.30
CA LEU A 26 -17.23 -6.61 4.77
C LEU A 26 -18.56 -6.49 4.02
N ALA A 27 -19.34 -7.55 3.97
CA ALA A 27 -20.66 -7.56 3.31
C ALA A 27 -21.64 -6.52 3.88
N ASP A 28 -21.43 -6.03 5.10
CA ASP A 28 -22.22 -4.96 5.73
C ASP A 28 -21.65 -3.54 5.49
N GLY A 29 -20.59 -3.42 4.67
CA GLY A 29 -19.98 -2.16 4.26
C GLY A 29 -18.86 -1.62 5.16
N ARG A 30 -18.62 -2.23 6.34
CA ARG A 30 -17.50 -1.83 7.23
C ARG A 30 -16.14 -2.23 6.64
N GLU A 31 -15.09 -1.53 7.04
CA GLU A 31 -13.71 -1.93 6.69
C GLU A 31 -13.40 -3.32 7.26
N THR A 32 -12.64 -4.12 6.49
CA THR A 32 -12.37 -5.54 6.84
C THR A 32 -11.78 -5.72 8.23
N ARG A 33 -10.94 -4.79 8.70
CA ARG A 33 -10.35 -4.81 10.05
C ARG A 33 -11.37 -4.79 11.21
N HIS A 34 -12.60 -4.35 10.98
CA HIS A 34 -13.64 -4.38 12.01
C HIS A 34 -14.13 -5.80 12.34
N ALA A 35 -13.76 -6.81 11.55
CA ALA A 35 -13.96 -8.23 11.87
C ALA A 35 -12.83 -8.81 12.77
N GLY A 36 -11.85 -7.99 13.16
CA GLY A 36 -10.70 -8.41 13.95
C GLY A 36 -9.66 -9.23 13.18
N PRO A 37 -8.54 -9.60 13.82
CA PRO A 37 -7.36 -10.15 13.13
C PRO A 37 -7.61 -11.44 12.34
N VAL A 38 -8.53 -12.30 12.79
CA VAL A 38 -8.90 -13.53 12.06
C VAL A 38 -10.06 -13.27 11.10
N GLY A 39 -11.13 -12.64 11.62
CA GLY A 39 -12.38 -12.43 10.90
C GLY A 39 -12.17 -11.62 9.62
N MET A 40 -11.24 -10.66 9.63
CA MET A 40 -10.94 -9.89 8.43
C MET A 40 -10.60 -10.78 7.24
N PHE A 41 -9.96 -11.94 7.42
CA PHE A 41 -9.57 -12.88 6.36
C PHE A 41 -10.60 -13.97 6.02
N THR A 42 -11.59 -14.18 6.89
CA THR A 42 -12.56 -15.30 6.74
C THR A 42 -13.99 -14.85 6.48
N GLU A 43 -14.36 -13.65 6.92
CA GLU A 43 -15.70 -13.12 6.70
C GLU A 43 -15.94 -12.78 5.22
N GLU A 44 -17.22 -12.78 4.84
CA GLU A 44 -17.62 -12.46 3.48
C GLU A 44 -17.25 -11.01 3.14
N ARG A 45 -16.60 -10.85 1.98
CA ARG A 45 -16.14 -9.55 1.47
C ARG A 45 -16.81 -9.23 0.14
N VAL A 46 -17.01 -7.94 -0.07
CA VAL A 46 -17.47 -7.36 -1.34
C VAL A 46 -16.52 -6.23 -1.75
N LEU A 47 -16.66 -5.75 -2.99
CA LEU A 47 -15.90 -4.59 -3.46
C LEU A 47 -16.74 -3.32 -3.35
N LYS A 48 -16.17 -2.30 -2.73
CA LYS A 48 -16.74 -0.96 -2.66
C LYS A 48 -15.96 -0.01 -3.58
N LEU A 49 -16.69 0.77 -4.38
CA LEU A 49 -16.13 1.95 -5.02
C LEU A 49 -16.03 3.07 -3.99
N ASP A 50 -14.84 3.64 -3.88
CA ASP A 50 -14.53 4.73 -2.96
C ASP A 50 -13.51 5.65 -3.63
N VAL A 51 -13.01 6.63 -2.88
CA VAL A 51 -11.89 7.48 -3.27
C VAL A 51 -10.75 7.34 -2.26
N TRP A 52 -9.55 7.72 -2.70
CA TRP A 52 -8.43 7.90 -1.79
C TRP A 52 -8.68 9.11 -0.89
N HIS A 53 -8.83 8.86 0.40
CA HIS A 53 -9.06 9.88 1.42
C HIS A 53 -7.73 10.42 1.97
N GLY A 54 -7.74 11.67 2.42
CA GLY A 54 -6.55 12.34 2.98
C GLY A 54 -5.60 12.91 1.92
N THR A 55 -4.36 13.13 2.33
CA THR A 55 -3.29 13.66 1.48
C THR A 55 -2.84 12.61 0.46
N GLY A 56 -2.22 13.06 -0.63
CA GLY A 56 -1.71 12.12 -1.62
C GLY A 56 -0.41 11.47 -1.14
N ILE A 57 -0.11 10.30 -1.70
CA ILE A 57 1.08 9.53 -1.34
C ILE A 57 1.92 9.22 -2.56
N LEU A 58 3.23 9.22 -2.35
CA LEU A 58 4.20 8.71 -3.31
C LEU A 58 4.49 7.25 -2.95
N LYS A 59 4.42 6.34 -3.90
CA LYS A 59 4.85 4.95 -3.72
C LYS A 59 6.10 4.68 -4.54
N VAL A 60 7.13 4.18 -3.87
CA VAL A 60 8.39 3.75 -4.48
C VAL A 60 8.45 2.22 -4.39
N SER A 61 8.43 1.55 -5.54
CA SER A 61 8.52 0.10 -5.66
C SER A 61 9.88 -0.26 -6.28
N PRO A 62 10.88 -0.65 -5.48
CA PRO A 62 12.19 -1.01 -6.00
C PRO A 62 12.15 -2.33 -6.80
N PRO A 63 13.03 -2.53 -7.78
CA PRO A 63 13.08 -3.77 -8.57
C PRO A 63 13.45 -4.98 -7.71
N GLY A 64 12.78 -6.11 -7.91
CA GLY A 64 13.15 -7.36 -7.26
C GLY A 64 12.90 -7.42 -5.75
N LYS A 65 12.19 -6.44 -5.17
CA LYS A 65 11.96 -6.37 -3.72
C LYS A 65 10.52 -6.77 -3.38
N PRO A 66 10.31 -7.62 -2.35
CA PRO A 66 8.98 -7.94 -1.81
C PRO A 66 8.49 -6.87 -0.82
N TRP A 67 8.62 -5.60 -1.21
CA TRP A 67 8.07 -4.45 -0.50
C TRP A 67 8.02 -3.21 -1.41
N SER A 68 7.20 -2.25 -1.03
CA SER A 68 7.29 -0.87 -1.51
C SER A 68 7.41 0.10 -0.32
N VAL A 69 7.87 1.32 -0.59
CA VAL A 69 8.01 2.38 0.42
C VAL A 69 7.16 3.56 0.02
N TRP A 70 6.21 3.93 0.87
CA TRP A 70 5.25 4.99 0.63
C TRP A 70 5.59 6.20 1.50
N TYR A 71 5.43 7.39 0.94
CA TYR A 71 5.75 8.64 1.59
C TYR A 71 4.45 9.34 1.98
N PHE A 72 4.38 9.80 3.22
CA PHE A 72 3.20 10.43 3.80
C PHE A 72 3.51 11.85 4.28
N TRP A 73 2.56 12.75 4.03
CA TRP A 73 2.59 14.14 4.48
C TRP A 73 1.28 14.51 5.17
N GLY A 74 1.33 15.50 6.08
CA GLY A 74 0.17 16.17 6.64
C GLY A 74 -0.46 17.15 5.66
N GLU A 75 -1.66 17.65 5.99
CA GLU A 75 -2.40 18.63 5.16
C GLU A 75 -1.66 19.97 5.03
N ASP A 76 -0.82 20.29 6.02
CA ASP A 76 0.07 21.46 6.04
C ASP A 76 1.37 21.26 5.22
N GLY A 77 1.54 20.08 4.60
CA GLY A 77 2.74 19.70 3.86
C GLY A 77 3.88 19.17 4.72
N THR A 78 3.70 19.02 6.03
CA THR A 78 4.71 18.44 6.93
C THR A 78 4.94 16.98 6.57
N PHE A 79 6.20 16.59 6.37
CA PHE A 79 6.54 15.19 6.11
C PHE A 79 6.38 14.34 7.37
N HIS A 80 5.54 13.31 7.33
CA HIS A 80 5.21 12.46 8.48
C HIS A 80 6.08 11.21 8.58
N GLY A 81 6.64 10.73 7.47
CA GLY A 81 7.46 9.53 7.45
C GLY A 81 7.20 8.62 6.26
N TRP A 82 7.75 7.42 6.38
CA TRP A 82 7.68 6.37 5.38
C TRP A 82 6.90 5.17 5.91
N TYR A 83 6.11 4.56 5.04
CA TYR A 83 5.42 3.30 5.28
C TYR A 83 6.05 2.24 4.39
N VAL A 84 6.61 1.18 4.95
CA VAL A 84 7.07 0.03 4.18
C VAL A 84 5.93 -0.96 4.11
N ASN A 85 5.37 -1.12 2.91
CA ASN A 85 4.33 -2.11 2.65
C ASN A 85 4.99 -3.44 2.30
N LEU A 86 4.94 -4.46 3.16
CA LEU A 86 5.49 -5.77 2.79
C LEU A 86 4.49 -6.49 1.89
N GLU A 87 4.96 -6.98 0.76
CA GLU A 87 4.09 -7.52 -0.27
C GLU A 87 4.86 -8.43 -1.22
N ARG A 88 4.20 -9.02 -2.21
CA ARG A 88 4.92 -9.75 -3.26
C ARG A 88 5.74 -8.79 -4.12
N GLU A 89 6.75 -9.34 -4.78
CA GLU A 89 7.42 -8.60 -5.83
C GLU A 89 6.39 -8.14 -6.88
N HIS A 90 6.52 -6.89 -7.33
CA HIS A 90 5.58 -6.28 -8.25
C HIS A 90 5.68 -6.92 -9.64
N VAL A 91 4.57 -7.44 -10.14
CA VAL A 91 4.47 -7.97 -11.50
C VAL A 91 4.04 -6.85 -12.46
N ARG A 92 4.83 -6.64 -13.52
CA ARG A 92 4.62 -5.61 -14.55
C ARG A 92 4.00 -6.22 -15.80
N ASP A 93 2.82 -5.73 -16.18
CA ASP A 93 2.18 -5.99 -17.47
C ASP A 93 2.22 -4.71 -18.30
N TRP A 94 3.25 -4.58 -19.15
CA TRP A 94 3.48 -3.40 -19.97
C TRP A 94 2.39 -3.19 -21.03
N THR A 95 1.82 -4.27 -21.56
CA THR A 95 0.78 -4.21 -22.60
C THR A 95 -0.49 -3.59 -22.03
N SER A 96 -0.93 -4.05 -20.86
CA SER A 96 -2.12 -3.50 -20.19
C SER A 96 -1.81 -2.31 -19.28
N ARG A 97 -0.54 -1.90 -19.18
CA ARG A 97 -0.04 -0.84 -18.29
C ARG A 97 -0.46 -1.07 -16.83
N ARG A 98 -0.41 -2.33 -16.38
CA ARG A 98 -0.81 -2.75 -15.04
C ARG A 98 0.41 -3.15 -14.23
N THR A 99 0.41 -2.76 -12.96
CA THR A 99 1.30 -3.28 -11.93
C THR A 99 0.45 -3.96 -10.87
N SER A 100 0.79 -5.18 -10.49
CA SER A 100 0.05 -5.94 -9.48
C SER A 100 0.98 -6.54 -8.45
N THR A 101 0.52 -6.58 -7.22
CA THR A 101 1.18 -7.24 -6.08
C THR A 101 0.13 -7.85 -5.17
N VAL A 102 0.56 -8.55 -4.12
CA VAL A 102 -0.30 -9.11 -3.07
C VAL A 102 0.30 -8.71 -1.74
N ASP A 103 -0.52 -8.05 -0.94
CA ASP A 103 -0.19 -7.61 0.41
C ASP A 103 0.19 -8.78 1.34
N HIS A 104 1.16 -8.56 2.21
CA HIS A 104 1.64 -9.51 3.21
C HIS A 104 1.28 -9.13 4.65
N VAL A 105 0.35 -8.19 4.85
CA VAL A 105 -0.27 -7.78 6.11
C VAL A 105 0.66 -7.02 7.05
N LEU A 106 1.88 -7.52 7.25
CA LEU A 106 2.86 -6.91 8.13
C LEU A 106 3.47 -5.68 7.48
N ASP A 107 3.63 -4.60 8.25
CA ASP A 107 4.17 -3.35 7.73
C ASP A 107 5.18 -2.71 8.69
N LEU A 108 5.90 -1.69 8.19
CA LEU A 108 6.79 -0.87 9.02
C LEU A 108 6.46 0.61 8.85
N TRP A 109 6.38 1.33 9.96
CA TRP A 109 6.35 2.80 9.96
C TRP A 109 7.71 3.36 10.33
N ILE A 110 8.23 4.28 9.53
CA ILE A 110 9.52 4.91 9.74
C ILE A 110 9.29 6.40 9.92
N LYS A 111 9.63 6.90 11.11
CA LYS A 111 9.52 8.32 11.45
C LYS A 111 10.61 9.14 10.73
N PRO A 112 10.46 10.48 10.62
CA PRO A 112 11.47 11.34 10.01
C PRO A 112 12.85 11.25 10.69
N ASP A 113 12.88 10.93 11.99
CA ASP A 113 14.10 10.67 12.76
C ASP A 113 14.71 9.27 12.54
N ARG A 114 14.11 8.49 11.62
CA ARG A 114 14.46 7.11 11.24
C ARG A 114 14.20 6.05 12.31
N THR A 115 13.42 6.37 13.35
CA THR A 115 12.89 5.36 14.26
C THR A 115 11.90 4.46 13.50
N ILE A 116 12.01 3.15 13.70
CA ILE A 116 11.20 2.14 13.00
C ILE A 116 10.22 1.51 14.00
N GLU A 117 8.95 1.47 13.61
CA GLU A 117 7.87 0.83 14.33
C GLU A 117 7.30 -0.30 13.47
N TRP A 118 7.05 -1.45 14.09
CA TRP A 118 6.36 -2.57 13.43
C TRP A 118 4.85 -2.32 13.52
N LYS A 119 4.12 -2.73 12.48
CA LYS A 119 2.69 -2.49 12.32
C LYS A 119 2.03 -3.81 11.94
N ASP A 120 0.85 -4.04 12.51
CA ASP A 120 -0.08 -5.10 12.13
C ASP A 120 0.50 -6.53 12.34
N GLU A 121 1.33 -6.68 13.38
CA GLU A 121 1.87 -7.97 13.85
C GLU A 121 0.74 -8.93 14.26
N ASP A 122 -0.28 -8.41 14.94
CA ASP A 122 -1.47 -9.16 15.35
C ASP A 122 -2.33 -9.58 14.14
N GLU A 123 -2.43 -8.74 13.12
CA GLU A 123 -3.10 -9.09 11.86
C GLU A 123 -2.34 -10.20 11.12
N LEU A 124 -1.00 -10.23 11.15
CA LEU A 124 -0.21 -11.34 10.57
C LEU A 124 -0.46 -12.66 11.32
N GLU A 125 -0.51 -12.63 12.67
CA GLU A 125 -0.89 -13.80 13.48
C GLU A 125 -2.32 -14.26 13.15
N GLY A 126 -3.23 -13.30 12.98
CA GLY A 126 -4.61 -13.53 12.54
C GLY A 126 -4.69 -14.18 11.16
N ALA A 127 -3.86 -13.73 10.20
CA ALA A 127 -3.77 -14.30 8.86
C ALA A 127 -3.27 -15.75 8.88
N VAL A 128 -2.32 -16.09 9.75
CA VAL A 128 -1.87 -17.49 9.94
C VAL A 128 -2.99 -18.34 10.53
N THR A 129 -3.66 -17.82 11.56
CA THR A 129 -4.78 -18.52 12.22
C THR A 129 -5.94 -18.76 11.26
N ALA A 130 -6.23 -17.80 10.37
CA ALA A 130 -7.23 -17.91 9.32
C ALA A 130 -6.82 -18.85 8.16
N GLY A 131 -5.60 -19.37 8.15
CA GLY A 131 -5.07 -20.21 7.07
C GLY A 131 -4.72 -19.43 5.79
N ARG A 132 -4.69 -18.09 5.84
CA ARG A 132 -4.28 -17.24 4.72
C ARG A 132 -2.78 -17.36 4.43
N PHE A 133 -1.99 -17.62 5.48
CA PHE A 133 -0.58 -17.94 5.42
C PHE A 133 -0.27 -19.16 6.28
N THR A 134 0.70 -19.95 5.85
CA THR A 134 1.36 -20.96 6.69
C THR A 134 2.37 -20.29 7.65
N ALA A 135 2.75 -20.98 8.72
CA ALA A 135 3.81 -20.49 9.62
C ALA A 135 5.12 -20.17 8.88
N ALA A 136 5.52 -21.03 7.93
CA ALA A 136 6.70 -20.80 7.10
C ALA A 136 6.57 -19.58 6.16
N GLU A 137 5.35 -19.24 5.73
CA GLU A 137 5.11 -17.99 4.98
C GLU A 137 5.24 -16.77 5.88
N SER A 138 4.69 -16.83 7.10
CA SER A 138 4.85 -15.77 8.11
C SER A 138 6.33 -15.52 8.43
N ASP A 139 7.11 -16.57 8.67
CA ASP A 139 8.55 -16.45 8.92
C ASP A 139 9.29 -15.77 7.76
N ARG A 140 8.89 -16.06 6.51
CA ARG A 140 9.45 -15.40 5.32
C ARG A 140 9.06 -13.92 5.25
N ILE A 141 7.82 -13.57 5.60
CA ILE A 141 7.35 -12.18 5.65
C ILE A 141 8.15 -11.39 6.69
N ILE A 142 8.33 -11.94 7.90
CA ILE A 142 9.16 -11.33 8.95
C ILE A 142 10.62 -11.21 8.49
N GLY A 143 11.16 -12.23 7.82
CA GLY A 143 12.48 -12.19 7.20
C GLY A 143 12.63 -11.06 6.16
N ASN A 144 11.59 -10.82 5.35
CA ASN A 144 11.53 -9.72 4.40
C ASN A 144 11.46 -8.35 5.11
N ALA A 145 10.72 -8.22 6.21
CA ALA A 145 10.71 -7.00 7.02
C ALA A 145 12.12 -6.69 7.56
N HIS A 146 12.85 -7.67 8.08
CA HIS A 146 14.25 -7.47 8.47
C HIS A 146 15.17 -7.12 7.30
N ALA A 147 14.93 -7.68 6.11
CA ALA A 147 15.68 -7.32 4.91
C ALA A 147 15.41 -5.87 4.50
N ALA A 148 14.14 -5.44 4.51
CA ALA A 148 13.74 -4.06 4.26
C ALA A 148 14.40 -3.10 5.28
N ILE A 149 14.42 -3.45 6.57
CA ILE A 149 15.11 -2.65 7.59
C ILE A 149 16.60 -2.47 7.26
N ARG A 150 17.29 -3.53 6.82
CA ARG A 150 18.72 -3.41 6.43
C ARG A 150 18.91 -2.53 5.19
N ASP A 151 18.06 -2.73 4.18
CA ASP A 151 18.08 -1.96 2.93
C ASP A 151 17.87 -0.46 3.23
N ILE A 152 16.86 -0.15 4.04
CA ILE A 152 16.52 1.21 4.44
C ILE A 152 17.58 1.82 5.34
N LYS A 153 18.19 1.07 6.25
CA LYS A 153 19.32 1.57 7.07
C LYS A 153 20.53 1.98 6.22
N SER A 154 20.73 1.35 5.06
CA SER A 154 21.77 1.76 4.11
C SER A 154 21.45 3.10 3.42
N TRP A 155 20.16 3.44 3.35
CA TRP A 155 19.62 4.70 2.82
C TRP A 155 20.23 5.09 1.47
N THR A 156 20.27 4.15 0.53
CA THR A 156 20.70 4.38 -0.85
C THR A 156 19.50 4.63 -1.77
N THR A 157 19.75 4.93 -3.04
CA THR A 157 18.72 4.98 -4.09
C THR A 157 17.88 3.68 -4.05
N PRO A 158 16.55 3.78 -4.19
CA PRO A 158 15.77 4.99 -4.48
C PRO A 158 15.35 5.81 -3.25
N TYR A 159 15.70 5.40 -2.03
CA TYR A 159 15.23 6.06 -0.79
C TYR A 159 15.92 7.40 -0.53
N SER A 160 17.19 7.53 -0.94
CA SER A 160 17.98 8.76 -0.79
C SER A 160 17.67 9.84 -1.82
N ASP A 161 16.77 9.62 -2.77
CA ASP A 161 16.56 10.52 -3.91
C ASP A 161 15.66 11.74 -3.54
N ASP A 162 15.67 12.17 -2.28
CA ASP A 162 14.94 13.34 -1.76
C ASP A 162 13.43 13.37 -2.07
N TRP A 163 12.81 12.20 -2.25
CA TRP A 163 11.37 12.08 -2.49
C TRP A 163 10.48 12.74 -1.44
N HIS A 164 10.98 12.94 -0.20
CA HIS A 164 10.27 13.65 0.86
C HIS A 164 10.06 15.15 0.55
N LEU A 165 10.86 15.73 -0.36
CA LEU A 165 10.73 17.11 -0.85
C LEU A 165 9.92 17.21 -2.15
N TRP A 166 9.55 16.08 -2.74
CA TRP A 166 8.85 16.05 -4.01
C TRP A 166 7.40 16.55 -3.85
N THR A 167 6.91 17.28 -4.86
CA THR A 167 5.51 17.72 -4.94
C THR A 167 4.94 17.42 -6.32
N PRO A 168 3.66 17.01 -6.43
CA PRO A 168 3.03 16.79 -7.73
C PRO A 168 2.92 18.11 -8.52
N PRO A 169 3.22 18.12 -9.83
CA PRO A 169 2.97 19.29 -10.67
C PRO A 169 1.50 19.73 -10.62
N PRO A 170 1.21 21.05 -10.56
CA PRO A 170 -0.17 21.56 -10.42
C PRO A 170 -1.06 21.27 -11.63
N THR A 171 -0.46 20.90 -12.76
CA THR A 171 -1.17 20.52 -13.98
C THR A 171 -1.66 19.07 -13.96
N TRP A 172 -1.16 18.23 -13.05
CA TRP A 172 -1.59 16.84 -12.96
C TRP A 172 -3.05 16.74 -12.54
N ARG A 173 -3.77 15.84 -13.20
CA ARG A 173 -5.18 15.56 -12.95
C ARG A 173 -5.31 14.24 -12.22
N VAL A 174 -6.38 14.11 -11.44
CA VAL A 174 -6.77 12.83 -10.85
C VAL A 174 -7.10 11.85 -11.99
N PRO A 175 -6.49 10.66 -12.03
CA PRO A 175 -6.80 9.66 -13.06
C PRO A 175 -8.22 9.12 -12.87
N ALA A 176 -8.91 8.84 -13.97
CA ALA A 176 -10.22 8.20 -13.93
C ALA A 176 -10.13 6.73 -13.48
N ALA A 177 -11.18 6.23 -12.83
CA ALA A 177 -11.30 4.82 -12.50
C ALA A 177 -11.27 3.97 -13.79
N PRO A 178 -10.57 2.81 -13.80
CA PRO A 178 -10.71 1.87 -14.90
C PRO A 178 -12.17 1.39 -15.01
N THR A 179 -12.80 1.59 -16.15
CA THR A 179 -14.21 1.18 -16.40
C THR A 179 -14.35 -0.32 -16.72
N THR A 180 -13.24 -1.06 -16.79
CA THR A 180 -13.21 -2.45 -17.27
C THR A 180 -13.49 -3.48 -16.17
N HIS A 181 -13.36 -3.12 -14.90
CA HIS A 181 -13.84 -3.94 -13.79
C HIS A 181 -15.22 -3.42 -13.36
N GLN A 182 -16.25 -4.25 -13.53
CA GLN A 182 -17.58 -4.00 -12.97
C GLN A 182 -17.70 -4.80 -11.67
N PRO A 183 -17.27 -4.27 -10.51
CA PRO A 183 -17.53 -4.94 -9.24
C PRO A 183 -19.03 -5.05 -9.00
N THR A 184 -19.46 -6.07 -8.26
CA THR A 184 -20.77 -6.06 -7.61
C THR A 184 -20.72 -4.97 -6.55
N LEU A 185 -21.22 -3.78 -6.91
CA LEU A 185 -21.29 -2.63 -6.02
C LEU A 185 -22.36 -2.89 -4.96
N ILE A 186 -22.02 -2.76 -3.68
CA ILE A 186 -23.03 -2.34 -2.71
C ILE A 186 -23.39 -0.92 -3.10
N ALA A 187 -24.68 -0.70 -3.41
CA ALA A 187 -25.22 0.61 -3.77
C ALA A 187 -24.84 1.68 -2.73
N GLU A 188 -24.82 2.94 -3.16
CA GLU A 188 -24.54 4.14 -2.35
C GLU A 188 -25.51 4.30 -1.18
N GLU A 189 -25.36 3.50 -0.13
CA GLU A 189 -25.97 3.74 1.16
C GLU A 189 -24.93 3.38 2.20
N LEU A 190 -24.30 4.42 2.74
CA LEU A 190 -23.73 4.57 4.09
C LEU A 190 -22.80 5.80 4.04
N HIS A 191 -23.37 6.95 3.68
CA HIS A 191 -22.92 8.22 4.25
C HIS A 191 -23.60 8.33 5.60
N SER A 192 -22.89 7.97 6.67
CA SER A 192 -23.23 8.30 8.05
C SER A 192 -21.94 8.30 8.86
#